data_AF-A0A435SKB7-F1
#
_entry.id   AF-A0A435SKB7-F1
#
_cell.length_a   1.000
_cell.length_b   1.000
_cell.length_c   1.000
_cell.angle_alpha   90.00
_cell.angle_beta   90.00
_cell.angle_gamma   90.00
#
_symmetry.space_group_name_H-M   'P 1'
#
loop_
_entity.id
_entity.type
_entity.pdbx_description
1 polymer ?
#
loop_
_entity_poly.entity_id
_entity_poly.type
_entity_poly.pdbx_seq_one_letter_code
_entity_poly.pdbx_strand_id
1 'polypeptide(L)'
;FAAAWTVGYAARVAAAGLEQLTLSSFTGPFGVLASSGEPVAEGSPRPLFRAIKGLCELAGLAHVAAGTSDETKVLALAGRSASGDTVVWLANLTADDVQVDISAFGRGHLVMTPYEILRID
;
A
#
# COMPACT_ATOMS: atom_id res chain seq x y z
N PHE A 1 1.05 -0.43 -11.23
CA PHE A 1 2.42 -0.87 -10.90
C PHE A 1 3.01 -0.11 -9.71
N ALA A 2 3.37 1.18 -9.84
CA ALA A 2 4.12 1.91 -8.79
C ALA A 2 3.50 1.82 -7.39
N ALA A 3 2.17 1.99 -7.29
CA ALA A 3 1.45 1.86 -6.03
C ALA A 3 1.61 0.48 -5.37
N ALA A 4 1.38 -0.61 -6.12
CA ALA A 4 1.56 -1.97 -5.61
C ALA A 4 3.00 -2.28 -5.24
N TRP A 5 3.98 -1.80 -6.02
CA TRP A 5 5.39 -1.94 -5.67
C TRP A 5 5.71 -1.25 -4.33
N THR A 6 5.21 -0.03 -4.13
CA THR A 6 5.42 0.74 -2.89
C THR A 6 4.82 0.05 -1.65
N VAL A 7 3.57 -0.41 -1.73
CA VAL A 7 2.92 -1.12 -0.61
C VAL A 7 3.56 -2.50 -0.40
N GLY A 8 3.84 -3.24 -1.47
CA GLY A 8 4.47 -4.56 -1.39
C GLY A 8 5.90 -4.50 -0.83
N TYR A 9 6.68 -3.48 -1.19
CA TYR A 9 8.01 -3.27 -0.61
C TYR A 9 7.91 -2.98 0.89
N ALA A 10 7.00 -2.08 1.30
CA ALA A 10 6.76 -1.79 2.71
C ALA A 10 6.34 -3.05 3.49
N ALA A 11 5.44 -3.88 2.93
CA ALA A 11 5.04 -5.16 3.50
C ALA A 11 6.25 -6.10 3.71
N ARG A 12 7.12 -6.22 2.71
CA ARG A 12 8.28 -7.12 2.75
C ARG A 12 9.29 -6.73 3.82
N VAL A 13 9.50 -5.43 4.04
CA VAL A 13 10.51 -4.93 4.98
C VAL A 13 9.96 -4.63 6.38
N ALA A 14 8.64 -4.76 6.60
CA ALA A 14 8.01 -4.45 7.89
C ALA A 14 8.61 -5.24 9.07
N ALA A 15 8.92 -6.52 8.84
CA ALA A 15 9.53 -7.38 9.86
C ALA A 15 11.03 -7.12 10.09
N ALA A 16 11.68 -6.29 9.25
CA ALA A 16 13.11 -6.02 9.35
C ALA A 16 13.48 -5.02 10.47
N GLY A 17 12.49 -4.49 11.20
CA GLY A 17 12.73 -3.57 12.32
C GLY A 17 13.23 -2.19 11.88
N LEU A 18 12.87 -1.75 10.67
CA LEU A 18 13.25 -0.43 10.17
C LEU A 18 12.60 0.67 11.02
N GLU A 19 13.41 1.67 11.39
CA GLU A 19 12.91 2.88 12.03
C GLU A 19 12.23 3.83 11.04
N GLN A 20 12.70 3.85 9.79
CA GLN A 20 12.17 4.73 8.74
C GLN A 20 12.29 4.09 7.36
N LEU A 21 11.26 4.30 6.53
CA LEU A 21 11.22 3.89 5.13
C LEU A 21 10.89 5.09 4.24
N THR A 22 11.84 5.51 3.40
CA THR A 22 11.68 6.66 2.48
C THR A 22 11.51 6.17 1.04
N LEU A 23 10.28 6.19 0.53
CA LEU A 23 9.93 5.62 -0.79
C LEU A 23 9.82 6.65 -1.92
N SER A 24 9.62 7.93 -1.59
CA SER A 24 9.36 9.02 -2.55
C SER A 24 9.70 10.36 -1.92
N SER A 25 9.93 11.38 -2.75
CA SER A 25 9.96 12.78 -2.31
C SER A 25 8.56 13.40 -2.38
N PHE A 26 8.38 14.58 -1.79
CA PHE A 26 7.11 15.31 -1.92
C PHE A 26 6.98 15.95 -3.32
N THR A 27 8.04 16.60 -3.80
CA THR A 27 8.14 17.24 -5.12
C THR A 27 9.38 16.75 -5.90
N GLY A 28 9.53 17.20 -7.15
CA GLY A 28 10.66 16.86 -8.02
C GLY A 28 10.42 15.61 -8.87
N PRO A 29 11.47 15.08 -9.54
CA PRO A 29 11.33 13.96 -10.48
C PRO A 29 10.70 12.71 -9.85
N PHE A 30 11.06 12.40 -8.60
CA PHE A 30 10.50 11.29 -7.80
C PHE A 30 9.43 11.74 -6.79
N GLY A 31 8.86 12.93 -7.01
CA GLY A 31 7.82 13.52 -6.18
C GLY A 31 6.48 12.81 -6.31
N VAL A 32 5.64 12.94 -5.29
CA VAL A 32 4.23 12.53 -5.37
C VAL A 32 3.33 13.62 -5.98
N LEU A 33 3.85 14.82 -6.22
CA LEU A 33 3.15 15.91 -6.90
C LEU A 33 3.73 16.16 -8.30
N ALA A 34 2.85 16.47 -9.25
CA ALA A 34 3.24 16.84 -10.60
C ALA A 34 3.96 18.19 -10.63
N SER A 35 5.01 18.26 -11.43
CA SER A 35 5.82 19.46 -11.69
C SER A 35 5.35 20.14 -12.99
N SER A 36 5.82 21.37 -13.22
CA SER A 36 5.55 22.09 -14.46
C SER A 36 5.98 21.29 -15.71
N GLY A 37 5.14 21.26 -16.74
CA GLY A 37 5.39 20.53 -17.99
C GLY A 37 4.93 19.07 -18.03
N GLU A 38 4.33 18.55 -16.95
CA GLU A 38 3.66 17.25 -16.94
C GLU A 38 2.27 17.30 -17.62
N PRO A 39 1.71 16.14 -18.05
CA PRO A 39 0.40 16.07 -18.72
C PRO A 39 -0.80 16.31 -17.79
N VAL A 40 -0.55 16.77 -16.55
CA VAL A 40 -1.54 17.10 -15.53
C VAL A 40 -1.16 18.45 -14.90
N ALA A 41 -2.11 19.10 -14.24
CA ALA A 41 -1.86 20.40 -13.61
C ALA A 41 -0.70 20.32 -12.60
N GLU A 42 0.17 21.33 -12.58
CA GLU A 42 1.22 21.45 -11.59
C GLU A 42 0.65 21.41 -10.16
N GLY A 43 1.31 20.69 -9.26
CA GLY A 43 0.87 20.45 -7.89
C GLY A 43 -0.21 19.39 -7.74
N SER A 44 -0.75 18.84 -8.82
CA SER A 44 -1.73 17.74 -8.72
C SER A 44 -1.09 16.43 -8.24
N PRO A 45 -1.81 15.60 -7.46
CA PRO A 45 -1.26 14.32 -7.00
C PRO A 45 -0.99 13.36 -8.16
N ARG A 46 0.23 12.83 -8.23
CA ARG A 46 0.55 11.69 -9.10
C ARG A 46 -0.13 10.42 -8.56
N PRO A 47 -0.35 9.39 -9.40
CA PRO A 47 -1.01 8.14 -8.96
C PRO A 47 -0.41 7.51 -7.69
N LEU A 48 0.92 7.66 -7.48
CA LEU A 48 1.63 7.15 -6.31
C LEU A 48 1.22 7.82 -4.99
N PHE A 49 0.69 9.05 -5.03
CA PHE A 49 0.36 9.83 -3.83
C PHE A 49 -0.56 9.07 -2.87
N ARG A 50 -1.58 8.37 -3.39
CA ARG A 50 -2.53 7.63 -2.55
C ARG A 50 -1.89 6.48 -1.77
N ALA A 51 -0.94 5.78 -2.38
CA ALA A 51 -0.18 4.72 -1.72
C ALA A 51 0.70 5.30 -0.60
N ILE A 52 1.44 6.37 -0.89
CA ILE A 52 2.30 7.04 0.10
C ILE A 52 1.48 7.61 1.25
N LYS A 53 0.38 8.31 0.97
CA LYS A 53 -0.55 8.81 1.99
C LYS A 53 -1.07 7.67 2.87
N GLY A 54 -1.46 6.57 2.25
CA GLY A 54 -1.93 5.37 2.95
C GLY A 54 -0.89 4.75 3.88
N LEU A 55 0.38 4.67 3.45
CA LEU A 55 1.47 4.22 4.30
C LEU A 55 1.78 5.20 5.43
N CYS A 56 1.69 6.51 5.18
CA CYS A 56 1.84 7.51 6.24
C CYS A 56 0.74 7.38 7.31
N GLU A 57 -0.47 6.97 6.94
CA GLU A 57 -1.56 6.69 7.90
C GLU A 57 -1.30 5.46 8.79
N LEU A 58 -0.34 4.60 8.43
CA LEU A 58 0.11 3.51 9.30
C LEU A 58 1.18 3.95 10.31
N ALA A 59 1.77 5.13 10.14
CA ALA A 59 2.77 5.64 11.06
C ALA A 59 2.19 5.81 12.46
N GLY A 60 2.90 5.30 13.47
CA GLY A 60 2.45 5.31 14.86
C GLY A 60 1.47 4.19 15.23
N LEU A 61 1.01 3.39 14.27
CA LEU A 61 0.26 2.16 14.58
C LEU A 61 1.22 1.05 15.03
N ALA A 62 0.73 0.18 15.92
CA ALA A 62 1.44 -1.04 16.28
C ALA A 62 1.42 -2.00 15.09
N HIS A 63 2.59 -2.47 14.64
CA HIS A 63 2.67 -3.44 13.56
C HIS A 63 1.91 -4.73 13.91
N VAL A 64 1.12 -5.23 12.96
CA VAL A 64 0.43 -6.51 13.06
C VAL A 64 1.02 -7.43 11.99
N ALA A 65 1.51 -8.59 12.41
CA ALA A 65 1.94 -9.62 11.48
C ALA A 65 0.76 -10.03 10.58
N ALA A 66 0.93 -9.84 9.27
CA ALA A 66 -0.06 -10.18 8.26
C ALA A 66 0.62 -10.98 7.14
N GLY A 67 0.02 -12.10 6.76
CA GLY A 67 0.51 -12.95 5.68
C GLY A 67 -0.62 -13.28 4.70
N THR A 68 -0.25 -13.63 3.48
CA THR A 68 -1.17 -14.14 2.45
C THR A 68 -0.81 -15.58 2.11
N SER A 69 -1.73 -16.31 1.49
CA SER A 69 -1.48 -17.70 1.07
C SER A 69 -0.44 -17.81 -0.05
N ASP A 70 -0.23 -16.75 -0.83
CA ASP A 70 0.78 -16.66 -1.88
C ASP A 70 1.37 -15.24 -1.92
N GLU A 71 2.47 -15.06 -1.20
CA GLU A 71 3.21 -13.79 -1.10
C GLU A 71 3.92 -13.37 -2.40
N THR A 72 3.91 -14.24 -3.43
CA THR A 72 4.39 -13.89 -4.77
C THR A 72 3.31 -13.17 -5.58
N LYS A 73 2.04 -13.32 -5.19
CA LYS A 73 0.89 -12.70 -5.86
C LYS A 73 0.34 -11.50 -5.12
N VAL A 74 0.08 -11.65 -3.82
CA VAL A 74 -0.49 -10.58 -3.01
C VAL A 74 0.32 -10.43 -1.74
N LEU A 75 0.71 -9.22 -1.38
CA LEU A 75 1.30 -8.93 -0.08
C LEU A 75 0.34 -8.14 0.80
N ALA A 76 0.47 -8.32 2.11
CA ALA A 76 -0.31 -7.63 3.13
C ALA A 76 0.61 -6.83 4.07
N LEU A 77 0.17 -5.63 4.45
CA LEU A 77 0.77 -4.82 5.51
C LEU A 77 -0.33 -4.37 6.46
N ALA A 78 -0.14 -4.57 7.77
CA ALA A 78 -1.16 -4.25 8.74
C ALA A 78 -0.62 -3.46 9.93
N GLY A 79 -1.46 -2.56 10.44
CA GLY A 79 -1.21 -1.77 11.65
C GLY A 79 -2.45 -1.72 12.52
N ARG A 80 -2.24 -1.67 13.84
CA ARG A 80 -3.30 -1.56 14.85
C ARG A 80 -3.19 -0.25 15.62
N SER A 81 -4.30 0.46 15.73
CA SER A 81 -4.39 1.67 16.56
C SER A 81 -4.40 1.33 18.05
N ALA A 82 -4.19 2.36 18.88
CA ALA A 82 -4.34 2.22 20.34
C ALA A 82 -5.78 1.87 20.77
N SER A 83 -6.80 2.21 19.97
CA SER A 83 -8.20 1.80 20.18
C SER A 83 -8.48 0.34 19.82
N GLY A 84 -7.54 -0.34 19.15
CA GLY A 84 -7.65 -1.73 18.73
C GLY A 84 -8.07 -1.94 17.27
N ASP A 85 -8.41 -0.87 16.55
CA ASP A 85 -8.80 -0.90 15.14
C ASP A 85 -7.62 -1.34 14.27
N THR A 86 -7.86 -2.23 13.30
CA THR A 86 -6.81 -2.78 12.42
C THR A 86 -7.01 -2.28 11.00
N VAL A 87 -5.98 -1.65 10.47
CA VAL A 87 -5.90 -1.27 9.06
C VAL A 87 -5.05 -2.30 8.34
N VAL A 88 -5.53 -2.80 7.21
CA VAL A 88 -4.78 -3.71 6.33
C VAL A 88 -4.70 -3.14 4.93
N TRP A 89 -3.49 -3.14 4.39
CA TRP A 89 -3.21 -2.86 2.99
C TRP A 89 -2.88 -4.15 2.27
N LEU A 90 -3.54 -4.39 1.14
CA LEU A 90 -3.23 -5.46 0.20
C LEU A 90 -2.63 -4.86 -1.08
N ALA A 91 -1.67 -5.56 -1.67
CA ALA A 91 -1.09 -5.20 -2.96
C ALA A 91 -1.01 -6.42 -3.88
N ASN A 92 -1.69 -6.38 -5.04
CA ASN A 92 -1.49 -7.35 -6.10
C ASN A 92 -0.14 -7.05 -6.80
N LEU A 93 0.78 -8.00 -6.80
CA LEU A 93 2.12 -7.87 -7.39
C LEU A 93 2.17 -8.31 -8.85
N THR A 94 1.06 -8.83 -9.37
CA THR A 94 1.01 -9.49 -10.68
C THR A 94 0.37 -8.60 -11.74
N ALA A 95 0.57 -9.00 -13.00
CA ALA A 95 -0.11 -8.43 -14.16
C ALA A 95 -1.50 -9.05 -14.40
N ASP A 96 -1.96 -9.94 -13.50
CA ASP A 96 -3.18 -10.72 -13.64
C ASP A 96 -4.21 -10.33 -12.58
N ASP A 97 -5.48 -10.65 -12.84
CA ASP A 97 -6.54 -10.61 -11.83
C ASP A 97 -6.27 -11.69 -10.77
N VAL A 98 -6.33 -11.29 -9.49
CA VAL A 98 -6.15 -12.21 -8.36
C VAL A 98 -7.42 -12.25 -7.52
N GLN A 99 -8.00 -13.44 -7.35
CA GLN A 99 -9.08 -13.66 -6.41
C GLN A 99 -8.53 -13.69 -4.98
N VAL A 100 -9.09 -12.86 -4.10
CA VAL A 100 -8.67 -12.77 -2.70
C VAL A 100 -9.87 -12.96 -1.78
N ASP A 101 -9.77 -13.93 -0.88
CA ASP A 101 -10.71 -14.14 0.22
C ASP A 101 -10.33 -13.20 1.38
N ILE A 102 -11.27 -12.34 1.79
CA ILE A 102 -11.12 -11.42 2.91
C ILE A 102 -12.20 -11.64 3.99
N SER A 103 -12.71 -12.87 4.10
CA SER A 103 -13.66 -13.31 5.13
C SER A 103 -13.22 -13.09 6.57
N ALA A 104 -11.91 -13.13 6.83
CA ALA A 104 -11.34 -12.77 8.14
C ALA A 104 -11.68 -11.33 8.58
N PHE A 105 -12.04 -10.45 7.63
CA PHE A 105 -12.43 -9.06 7.87
C PHE A 105 -13.95 -8.85 7.75
N GLY A 106 -14.76 -9.92 7.83
CA GLY A 106 -16.22 -9.86 7.69
C GLY A 106 -16.70 -9.51 6.27
N ARG A 107 -15.83 -9.63 5.27
CA ARG A 107 -16.11 -9.35 3.85
C ARG A 107 -16.08 -10.63 3.03
N GLY A 108 -16.60 -10.62 1.81
CA GLY A 108 -16.61 -11.80 0.95
C GLY A 108 -15.27 -12.04 0.24
N HIS A 109 -15.35 -12.53 -0.99
CA HIS A 109 -14.23 -12.54 -1.92
C HIS A 109 -14.24 -11.26 -2.75
N LEU A 110 -13.07 -10.86 -3.24
CA LEU A 110 -12.94 -9.81 -4.25
C LEU A 110 -11.91 -10.20 -5.30
N VAL A 111 -11.97 -9.48 -6.42
CA VAL A 111 -10.96 -9.55 -7.46
C VAL A 111 -10.06 -8.33 -7.32
N MET A 112 -8.76 -8.55 -7.09
CA MET A 112 -7.77 -7.50 -7.23
C MET A 112 -7.29 -7.48 -8.68
N THR A 113 -7.52 -6.36 -9.36
CA THR A 113 -7.02 -6.11 -10.72
C THR A 113 -5.50 -5.95 -10.73
N PRO A 114 -4.84 -5.98 -11.92
CA PRO A 114 -3.38 -5.93 -12.01
C PRO A 114 -2.78 -4.72 -11.29
N TYR A 115 -1.85 -4.98 -10.37
CA TYR A 115 -1.18 -3.97 -9.57
C TYR A 115 -2.09 -3.07 -8.72
N GLU A 116 -3.29 -3.54 -8.40
CA GLU A 116 -4.19 -2.85 -7.48
C GLU A 116 -3.66 -2.85 -6.06
N ILE A 117 -3.96 -1.77 -5.34
CA ILE A 117 -3.83 -1.70 -3.89
C ILE A 117 -5.22 -1.56 -3.28
N LEU A 118 -5.45 -2.22 -2.15
CA LEU A 118 -6.70 -2.14 -1.42
C LEU A 118 -6.43 -1.85 0.04
N ARG A 119 -7.20 -0.92 0.62
CA ARG A 119 -7.25 -0.66 2.05
C ARG A 119 -8.50 -1.30 2.66
N ILE A 120 -8.32 -1.96 3.79
CA ILE A 120 -9.37 -2.55 4.62
C ILE A 120 -9.23 -1.90 6.00
N ASP A 121 -10.34 -1.36 6.49
CA ASP A 121 -10.52 -0.77 7.82
C ASP A 121 -11.59 -1.56 8.58
#